data_AF-A0A183VE91-F1
#
_entry.id   AF-A0A183VE91-F1
#
_cell.length_a   1.000
_cell.length_b   1.000
_cell.length_c   1.000
_cell.angle_alpha   90.00
_cell.angle_beta   90.00
_cell.angle_gamma   90.00
#
_symmetry.space_group_name_H-M   'P 1'
#
loop_
_entity.id
_entity.type
_entity.pdbx_description
1 polymer ?
#
loop_
_entity_poly.entity_id
_entity_poly.type
_entity_poly.pdbx_seq_one_letter_code
_entity_poly.pdbx_strand_id
1 'polypeptide(L)'
;MSGLGSDKKKGHRNDEDHALRDANVNNAKVNRKRQISVMTGGIMGTDRDGNVICVQPMGRVRPRRLMPTARVSELYRCLILECEASMALIRNEEAKRGHEVGVIIISDIAEFSIDIIYMPAVRVYLNTLSLLQSLFPDSILKIYVVNAPSALDILYRMAKHVLAEKTMERVEFLGDDWKDVLRRQLGEENVLPHWGGTKPADKPTGSIRMGGDMPDQLRDELMSSLKRIPEEQLSSLSVSARNAVSVEVEVTASGSVLSWYFTVLSGDIDFWISYGTVEVWPRFRISTEFVAEYGEIVCAELGTYVVHFDNKHGRVWSKHITYLLLIDGRQVHCSPQSS
;
A
#
# COMPACT_ATOMS: atom_id res chain seq x y z
N MET A 1 56.90 24.50 17.28
CA MET A 1 56.03 25.00 16.19
C MET A 1 55.16 23.86 15.74
N SER A 2 53.91 23.93 16.19
CA SER A 2 52.83 22.97 16.01
C SER A 2 51.97 23.34 14.80
N GLY A 3 51.41 22.32 14.17
CA GLY A 3 50.08 22.41 13.56
C GLY A 3 50.08 22.56 12.05
N LEU A 4 49.68 21.49 11.36
CA LEU A 4 48.81 21.52 10.17
C LEU A 4 48.58 20.07 9.71
N GLY A 5 47.43 19.50 10.05
CA GLY A 5 47.06 18.18 9.53
C GLY A 5 45.85 17.54 10.20
N SER A 6 44.63 18.10 10.06
CA SER A 6 43.42 17.31 10.35
C SER A 6 42.12 17.72 9.65
N ASP A 7 42.02 18.81 8.88
CA ASP A 7 40.69 19.30 8.46
C ASP A 7 40.17 18.91 7.07
N LYS A 8 40.98 18.31 6.19
CA LYS A 8 40.51 18.02 4.82
C LYS A 8 39.75 16.69 4.64
N LYS A 9 39.78 15.76 5.60
CA LYS A 9 39.10 14.45 5.48
C LYS A 9 37.67 14.40 6.02
N LYS A 10 37.26 15.37 6.86
CA LYS A 10 35.89 15.43 7.43
C LYS A 10 34.88 16.09 6.48
N GLY A 11 35.29 17.07 5.67
CA GLY A 11 34.39 17.73 4.71
C GLY A 11 33.92 16.83 3.58
N HIS A 12 34.83 16.05 2.99
CA HIS A 12 34.52 15.21 1.81
C HIS A 12 33.53 14.07 2.11
N ARG A 13 33.57 13.46 3.30
CA ARG A 13 32.62 12.41 3.70
C ARG A 13 31.22 12.97 3.93
N ASN A 14 31.10 14.16 4.51
CA ASN A 14 29.80 14.78 4.77
C ASN A 14 29.12 15.22 3.45
N ASP A 15 29.90 15.68 2.47
CA ASP A 15 29.37 16.07 1.15
C ASP A 15 28.93 14.85 0.31
N GLU A 16 29.67 13.73 0.38
CA GLU A 16 29.27 12.47 -0.24
C GLU A 16 28.02 11.87 0.40
N ASP A 17 27.91 11.88 1.74
CA ASP A 17 26.73 11.40 2.48
C ASP A 17 25.50 12.27 2.20
N HIS A 18 25.66 13.59 2.04
CA HIS A 18 24.57 14.49 1.67
C HIS A 18 24.10 14.25 0.24
N ALA A 19 25.03 14.10 -0.71
CA ALA A 19 24.72 13.82 -2.11
C ALA A 19 24.07 12.44 -2.29
N LEU A 20 24.50 11.41 -1.53
CA LEU A 20 23.87 10.09 -1.51
C LEU A 20 22.46 10.13 -0.92
N ARG A 21 22.23 10.91 0.14
CA ARG A 21 20.90 11.14 0.72
C ARG A 21 19.97 11.87 -0.25
N ASP A 22 20.44 12.92 -0.91
CA ASP A 22 19.65 13.69 -1.87
C ASP A 22 19.33 12.88 -3.14
N ALA A 23 20.28 12.05 -3.61
CA ALA A 23 20.05 11.09 -4.69
C ALA A 23 19.00 10.04 -4.30
N ASN A 24 19.07 9.48 -3.08
CA ASN A 24 18.11 8.51 -2.57
C ASN A 24 16.69 9.11 -2.39
N VAL A 25 16.59 10.33 -1.89
CA VAL A 25 15.30 11.05 -1.74
C VAL A 25 14.68 11.37 -3.10
N ASN A 26 15.49 11.78 -4.08
CA ASN A 26 15.01 12.04 -5.44
C ASN A 26 14.58 10.73 -6.13
N ASN A 27 15.33 9.64 -5.97
CA ASN A 27 14.95 8.33 -6.50
C ASN A 27 13.65 7.82 -5.85
N ALA A 28 13.49 7.98 -4.53
CA ALA A 28 12.27 7.61 -3.82
C ALA A 28 11.05 8.44 -4.27
N LYS A 29 11.22 9.74 -4.53
CA LYS A 29 10.15 10.60 -5.08
C LYS A 29 9.78 10.23 -6.52
N VAL A 30 10.78 9.91 -7.35
CA VAL A 30 10.58 9.47 -8.74
C VAL A 30 9.91 8.11 -8.78
N ASN A 31 10.36 7.14 -7.98
CA ASN A 31 9.75 5.81 -7.89
C ASN A 31 8.33 5.87 -7.34
N ARG A 32 8.05 6.74 -6.35
CA ARG A 32 6.69 6.96 -5.85
C ARG A 32 5.78 7.56 -6.93
N LYS A 33 6.24 8.56 -7.68
CA LYS A 33 5.48 9.12 -8.82
C LYS A 33 5.22 8.08 -9.91
N ARG A 34 6.19 7.20 -10.19
CA ARG A 34 6.08 6.12 -11.18
C ARG A 34 5.10 5.03 -10.73
N GLN A 35 5.17 4.56 -9.49
CA GLN A 35 4.22 3.58 -8.93
C GLN A 35 2.79 4.11 -8.86
N ILE A 36 2.60 5.38 -8.44
CA ILE A 36 1.28 6.05 -8.43
C ILE A 36 0.65 6.08 -9.83
N SER A 37 1.46 6.17 -10.89
CA SER A 37 0.98 6.25 -12.27
C SER A 37 0.36 4.94 -12.78
N VAL A 38 0.68 3.81 -12.15
CA VAL A 38 0.20 2.48 -12.54
C VAL A 38 -1.00 2.02 -11.72
N MET A 39 -1.25 2.65 -10.56
CA MET A 39 -2.42 2.39 -9.75
C MET A 39 -3.67 3.01 -10.38
N THR A 40 -4.77 2.26 -10.37
CA THR A 40 -6.06 2.75 -10.83
C THR A 40 -6.73 3.61 -9.76
N GLY A 41 -7.59 4.52 -10.22
CA GLY A 41 -8.55 5.22 -9.39
C GLY A 41 -8.16 6.64 -8.99
N GLY A 42 -9.07 7.28 -8.27
CA GLY A 42 -8.92 8.64 -7.79
C GLY A 42 -10.22 9.24 -7.28
N ILE A 43 -10.11 10.45 -6.75
CA ILE A 43 -11.24 11.24 -6.26
C ILE A 43 -11.82 12.04 -7.42
N MET A 44 -13.10 11.81 -7.72
CA MET A 44 -13.85 12.52 -8.75
C MET A 44 -14.33 13.88 -8.23
N GLY A 45 -14.67 14.00 -6.95
CA GLY A 45 -15.16 15.22 -6.32
C GLY A 45 -16.19 14.88 -5.24
N THR A 46 -17.23 15.71 -5.10
CA THR A 46 -18.35 15.46 -4.18
C THR A 46 -19.67 15.44 -4.94
N ASP A 47 -20.67 14.74 -4.41
CA ASP A 47 -22.06 14.88 -4.85
C ASP A 47 -22.72 16.16 -4.28
N ARG A 48 -24.05 16.29 -4.47
CA ARG A 48 -24.83 17.44 -3.99
C ARG A 48 -24.87 17.54 -2.46
N ASP A 49 -24.81 16.40 -1.78
CA ASP A 49 -24.90 16.29 -0.33
C ASP A 49 -23.52 16.40 0.35
N GLY A 50 -22.45 16.48 -0.43
CA GLY A 50 -21.07 16.61 0.06
C GLY A 50 -20.35 15.28 0.24
N ASN A 51 -20.95 14.17 -0.19
CA ASN A 51 -20.30 12.86 -0.13
C ASN A 51 -19.18 12.79 -1.16
N VAL A 52 -18.02 12.29 -0.75
CA VAL A 52 -16.84 12.17 -1.61
C VAL A 52 -17.05 11.03 -2.61
N ILE A 53 -16.97 11.34 -3.90
CA ILE A 53 -17.07 10.36 -4.99
C ILE A 53 -15.66 9.89 -5.36
N CYS A 54 -15.39 8.61 -5.12
CA CYS A 54 -14.18 7.93 -5.54
C CYS A 54 -14.47 6.98 -6.70
N VAL A 55 -13.55 6.85 -7.64
CA VAL A 55 -13.68 5.95 -8.79
C VAL A 55 -12.53 4.97 -8.81
N GLN A 56 -12.83 3.70 -9.08
CA GLN A 56 -11.87 2.62 -9.18
C GLN A 56 -12.10 1.83 -10.49
N PRO A 57 -11.35 2.14 -11.57
CA PRO A 57 -11.37 1.38 -12.83
C PRO A 57 -10.75 -0.01 -12.73
N MET A 58 -11.32 -0.87 -11.88
CA MET A 58 -10.77 -2.17 -11.50
C MET A 58 -10.66 -3.16 -12.66
N GLY A 59 -11.52 -3.08 -13.68
CA GLY A 59 -11.48 -3.98 -14.84
C GLY A 59 -10.17 -3.86 -15.65
N ARG A 60 -9.50 -2.71 -15.56
CA ARG A 60 -8.23 -2.41 -16.26
C ARG A 60 -6.98 -2.79 -15.47
N VAL A 61 -7.12 -3.31 -14.25
CA VAL A 61 -5.97 -3.75 -13.45
C VAL A 61 -5.35 -5.01 -14.06
N ARG A 62 -4.02 -5.08 -14.07
CA ARG A 62 -3.24 -6.22 -14.59
C ARG A 62 -2.28 -6.74 -13.52
N PRO A 63 -2.74 -7.55 -12.55
CA PRO A 63 -1.95 -7.88 -11.37
C PRO A 63 -0.64 -8.62 -11.69
N ARG A 64 -0.63 -9.51 -12.69
CA ARG A 64 0.59 -10.23 -13.11
C ARG A 64 1.70 -9.30 -13.59
N ARG A 65 1.33 -8.15 -14.17
CA ARG A 65 2.29 -7.13 -14.61
C ARG A 65 2.68 -6.19 -13.47
N LEU A 66 1.72 -5.86 -12.59
CA LEU A 66 1.89 -4.87 -11.52
C LEU A 66 2.63 -5.43 -10.28
N MET A 67 2.20 -6.58 -9.76
CA MET A 67 2.68 -7.12 -8.49
C MET A 67 4.21 -7.33 -8.43
N PRO A 68 4.90 -7.73 -9.52
CA PRO A 68 6.37 -7.84 -9.53
C PRO A 68 7.14 -6.51 -9.50
N THR A 69 6.47 -5.36 -9.55
CA THR A 69 7.11 -4.04 -9.73
C THR A 69 7.13 -3.19 -8.46
N ALA A 70 6.46 -3.63 -7.40
CA ALA A 70 6.33 -2.87 -6.16
C ALA A 70 6.18 -3.79 -4.95
N ARG A 71 6.56 -3.30 -3.77
CA ARG A 71 6.35 -4.02 -2.51
C ARG A 71 4.87 -3.96 -2.12
N VAL A 72 4.40 -5.00 -1.42
CA VAL A 72 3.04 -5.02 -0.87
C VAL A 72 2.83 -3.86 0.12
N SER A 73 3.84 -3.51 0.92
CA SER A 73 3.76 -2.37 1.84
C SER A 73 3.61 -1.02 1.11
N GLU A 74 4.17 -0.86 -0.09
CA GLU A 74 4.01 0.34 -0.91
C GLU A 74 2.58 0.48 -1.42
N LEU A 75 1.98 -0.62 -1.88
CA LEU A 75 0.55 -0.66 -2.24
C LEU A 75 -0.33 -0.24 -1.06
N TYR A 76 -0.10 -0.81 0.13
CA TYR A 76 -0.88 -0.48 1.33
C TYR A 76 -0.76 0.99 1.68
N ARG A 77 0.47 1.53 1.71
CA ARG A 77 0.71 2.93 2.01
C ARG A 77 0.06 3.86 0.98
N CYS A 78 0.10 3.52 -0.31
CA CYS A 78 -0.56 4.34 -1.34
C CYS A 78 -2.08 4.39 -1.13
N LEU A 79 -2.70 3.24 -0.86
CA LEU A 79 -4.15 3.18 -0.63
C LEU A 79 -4.57 3.85 0.67
N ILE A 80 -3.79 3.72 1.73
CA ILE A 80 -4.01 4.46 2.99
C ILE A 80 -3.96 5.97 2.73
N LEU A 81 -3.00 6.45 1.94
CA LEU A 81 -2.91 7.88 1.59
C LEU A 81 -4.13 8.36 0.77
N GLU A 82 -4.66 7.53 -0.12
CA GLU A 82 -5.88 7.86 -0.87
C GLU A 82 -7.12 7.91 0.03
N CYS A 83 -7.22 6.98 0.99
CA CYS A 83 -8.26 7.03 2.02
C CYS A 83 -8.12 8.27 2.89
N GLU A 84 -6.93 8.61 3.39
CA GLU A 84 -6.68 9.82 4.18
C GLU A 84 -7.04 11.10 3.42
N ALA A 85 -6.74 11.17 2.13
CA ALA A 85 -7.15 12.29 1.27
C ALA A 85 -8.68 12.40 1.21
N SER A 86 -9.38 11.26 1.10
CA SER A 86 -10.85 11.22 1.12
C SER A 86 -11.39 11.65 2.48
N MET A 87 -10.80 11.19 3.59
CA MET A 87 -11.19 11.59 4.95
C MET A 87 -10.96 13.07 5.22
N ALA A 88 -9.91 13.67 4.65
CA ALA A 88 -9.69 15.11 4.75
C ALA A 88 -10.78 15.91 4.04
N LEU A 89 -11.28 15.44 2.89
CA LEU A 89 -12.41 16.05 2.19
C LEU A 89 -13.71 15.90 2.97
N ILE A 90 -13.98 14.71 3.55
CA ILE A 90 -15.13 14.48 4.43
C ILE A 90 -15.15 15.50 5.56
N ARG A 91 -14.06 15.60 6.35
CA ARG A 91 -13.98 16.55 7.47
C ARG A 91 -14.24 18.00 7.05
N ASN A 92 -13.78 18.39 5.86
CA ASN A 92 -14.01 19.73 5.31
C ASN A 92 -15.47 19.96 4.91
N GLU A 93 -16.13 18.96 4.31
CA GLU A 93 -17.55 19.05 3.94
C GLU A 93 -18.46 19.02 5.18
N GLU A 94 -18.16 18.18 6.18
CA GLU A 94 -18.90 18.15 7.45
C GLU A 94 -18.81 19.50 8.18
N ALA A 95 -17.62 20.11 8.22
CA ALA A 95 -17.42 21.43 8.83
C ALA A 95 -18.23 22.53 8.12
N LYS A 96 -18.43 22.43 6.80
CA LYS A 96 -19.22 23.41 6.04
C LYS A 96 -20.73 23.20 6.19
N ARG A 97 -21.18 21.95 6.29
CA ARG A 97 -22.60 21.58 6.18
C ARG A 97 -23.27 21.31 7.52
N GLY A 98 -22.49 20.96 8.55
CA GLY A 98 -23.00 20.67 9.89
C GLY A 98 -23.70 19.31 10.02
N HIS A 99 -23.47 18.38 9.08
CA HIS A 99 -23.94 17.00 9.15
C HIS A 99 -22.86 16.04 8.63
N GLU A 100 -22.97 14.77 9.00
CA GLU A 100 -22.07 13.70 8.55
C GLU A 100 -22.19 13.49 7.04
N VAL A 101 -21.06 13.22 6.39
CA VAL A 101 -20.99 12.78 4.98
C VAL A 101 -20.07 11.56 4.88
N GLY A 102 -20.03 10.90 3.73
CA GLY A 102 -19.14 9.75 3.57
C GLY A 102 -18.64 9.55 2.15
N VAL A 103 -18.17 8.35 1.86
CA VAL A 103 -17.56 8.00 0.57
C VAL A 103 -18.51 7.17 -0.29
N ILE A 104 -18.73 7.60 -1.52
CA ILE A 104 -19.37 6.81 -2.57
C ILE A 104 -18.30 6.31 -3.52
N ILE A 105 -18.25 5.00 -3.74
CA ILE A 105 -17.26 4.37 -4.63
C ILE A 105 -17.96 3.91 -5.91
N ILE A 106 -17.44 4.32 -7.07
CA ILE A 106 -17.79 3.75 -8.37
C ILE A 106 -16.69 2.75 -8.75
N SER A 107 -16.99 1.46 -8.64
CA SER A 107 -16.13 0.36 -9.07
C SER A 107 -16.47 -0.03 -10.51
N ASP A 108 -15.61 0.37 -11.45
CA ASP A 108 -15.83 0.15 -12.88
C ASP A 108 -15.05 -1.08 -13.36
N ILE A 109 -15.80 -2.11 -13.77
CA ILE A 109 -15.27 -3.41 -14.16
C ILE A 109 -15.15 -3.54 -15.69
N ALA A 110 -15.30 -2.43 -16.44
CA ALA A 110 -15.08 -2.42 -17.88
C ALA A 110 -13.68 -2.95 -18.25
N GLU A 111 -13.60 -3.68 -19.37
CA GLU A 111 -12.36 -4.31 -19.87
C GLU A 111 -11.75 -5.34 -18.90
N PHE A 112 -12.62 -5.99 -18.13
CA PHE A 112 -12.27 -7.09 -17.23
C PHE A 112 -11.32 -8.09 -17.90
N SER A 113 -10.18 -8.33 -17.23
CA SER A 113 -9.25 -9.41 -17.57
C SER A 113 -9.33 -10.50 -16.52
N ILE A 114 -9.24 -11.76 -16.98
CA ILE A 114 -9.14 -12.92 -16.08
C ILE A 114 -7.89 -12.86 -15.19
N ASP A 115 -6.90 -12.05 -15.56
CA ASP A 115 -5.72 -11.76 -14.74
C ASP A 115 -6.06 -11.22 -13.35
N ILE A 116 -7.23 -10.59 -13.18
CA ILE A 116 -7.72 -10.11 -11.87
C ILE A 116 -7.94 -11.28 -10.91
N ILE A 117 -8.21 -12.49 -11.41
CA ILE A 117 -8.41 -13.72 -10.61
C ILE A 117 -7.06 -14.41 -10.31
N TYR A 118 -5.92 -13.75 -10.55
CA TYR A 118 -4.62 -14.29 -10.17
C TYR A 118 -4.50 -14.39 -8.64
N MET A 119 -4.69 -15.59 -8.10
CA MET A 119 -4.89 -15.85 -6.67
C MET A 119 -3.85 -15.22 -5.71
N PRO A 120 -2.55 -15.24 -6.00
CA PRO A 120 -1.55 -14.49 -5.25
C PRO A 120 -1.89 -13.00 -5.09
N ALA A 121 -2.29 -12.33 -6.17
CA ALA A 121 -2.71 -10.93 -6.12
C ALA A 121 -4.05 -10.76 -5.40
N VAL A 122 -5.01 -11.67 -5.62
CA VAL A 122 -6.31 -11.66 -4.92
C VAL A 122 -6.10 -11.70 -3.40
N ARG A 123 -5.18 -12.52 -2.89
CA ARG A 123 -4.86 -12.55 -1.45
C ARG A 123 -4.35 -11.21 -0.94
N VAL A 124 -3.47 -10.54 -1.69
CA VAL A 124 -2.99 -9.19 -1.33
C VAL A 124 -4.14 -8.19 -1.33
N TYR A 125 -5.04 -8.22 -2.32
CA TYR A 125 -6.22 -7.34 -2.35
C TYR A 125 -7.20 -7.62 -1.21
N LEU A 126 -7.44 -8.88 -0.86
CA LEU A 126 -8.27 -9.22 0.31
C LEU A 126 -7.65 -8.70 1.62
N ASN A 127 -6.35 -8.88 1.82
CA ASN A 127 -5.64 -8.31 2.96
C ASN A 127 -5.72 -6.77 2.96
N THR A 128 -5.66 -6.14 1.80
CA THR A 128 -5.84 -4.69 1.63
C THR A 128 -7.24 -4.25 2.09
N LEU A 129 -8.29 -4.92 1.63
CA LEU A 129 -9.67 -4.62 2.03
C LEU A 129 -9.86 -4.73 3.54
N SER A 130 -9.30 -5.80 4.14
CA SER A 130 -9.30 -6.00 5.60
C SER A 130 -8.60 -4.84 6.33
N LEU A 131 -7.42 -4.44 5.84
CA LEU A 131 -6.65 -3.33 6.39
C LEU A 131 -7.40 -2.00 6.30
N LEU A 132 -7.90 -1.64 5.12
CA LEU A 132 -8.61 -0.36 4.93
C LEU A 132 -9.89 -0.30 5.77
N GLN A 133 -10.62 -1.40 5.90
CA GLN A 133 -11.81 -1.45 6.75
C GLN A 133 -11.46 -1.26 8.24
N SER A 134 -10.32 -1.77 8.70
CA SER A 134 -9.88 -1.55 10.10
C SER A 134 -9.41 -0.12 10.38
N LEU A 135 -8.82 0.55 9.39
CA LEU A 135 -8.29 1.91 9.54
C LEU A 135 -9.38 2.98 9.34
N PHE A 136 -10.34 2.71 8.45
CA PHE A 136 -11.41 3.64 8.06
C PHE A 136 -12.78 2.99 8.20
N PRO A 137 -13.18 2.59 9.43
CA PRO A 137 -14.46 1.96 9.64
C PRO A 137 -15.61 2.89 9.25
N ASP A 138 -16.70 2.29 8.78
CA ASP A 138 -18.00 2.93 8.52
C ASP A 138 -18.04 4.10 7.50
N SER A 139 -16.91 4.49 6.91
CA SER A 139 -16.79 5.69 6.06
C SER A 139 -17.44 5.56 4.67
N ILE A 140 -17.65 4.34 4.18
CA ILE A 140 -18.22 4.08 2.84
C ILE A 140 -19.73 4.16 2.91
N LEU A 141 -20.41 5.06 2.20
CA LEU A 141 -21.88 5.08 2.15
C LEU A 141 -22.45 4.09 1.13
N LYS A 142 -21.80 3.98 -0.03
CA LYS A 142 -22.30 3.20 -1.16
C LYS A 142 -21.15 2.76 -2.07
N ILE A 143 -21.27 1.57 -2.65
CA ILE A 143 -20.37 1.07 -3.69
C ILE A 143 -21.21 0.69 -4.91
N TYR A 144 -21.15 1.49 -5.96
CA TYR A 144 -21.74 1.16 -7.25
C TYR A 144 -20.77 0.33 -8.07
N VAL A 145 -21.15 -0.88 -8.44
CA VAL A 145 -20.39 -1.73 -9.35
C VAL A 145 -21.02 -1.63 -10.73
N VAL A 146 -20.26 -1.15 -11.71
CA VAL A 146 -20.71 -0.96 -13.09
C VAL A 146 -19.93 -1.84 -14.06
N ASN A 147 -20.53 -2.17 -15.20
CA ASN A 147 -19.94 -3.03 -16.23
C ASN A 147 -19.49 -4.41 -15.69
N ALA A 148 -20.21 -4.96 -14.70
CA ALA A 148 -19.84 -6.21 -14.04
C ALA A 148 -20.14 -7.45 -14.91
N PRO A 149 -19.14 -8.25 -15.32
CA PRO A 149 -19.39 -9.53 -15.95
C PRO A 149 -19.79 -10.59 -14.91
N SER A 150 -20.50 -11.64 -15.35
CA SER A 150 -20.91 -12.75 -14.47
C SER A 150 -19.74 -13.49 -13.81
N ALA A 151 -18.54 -13.45 -14.41
CA ALA A 151 -17.32 -14.02 -13.83
C ALA A 151 -16.88 -13.36 -12.51
N LEU A 152 -17.38 -12.15 -12.19
CA LEU A 152 -17.03 -11.41 -10.98
C LEU A 152 -17.62 -12.03 -9.71
N ASP A 153 -18.65 -12.89 -9.82
CA ASP A 153 -19.31 -13.55 -8.69
C ASP A 153 -18.34 -14.30 -7.78
N ILE A 154 -17.30 -14.91 -8.36
CA ILE A 154 -16.28 -15.65 -7.60
C ILE A 154 -15.51 -14.69 -6.68
N LEU A 155 -15.06 -13.55 -7.22
CA LEU A 155 -14.32 -12.54 -6.46
C LEU A 155 -15.22 -11.88 -5.40
N TYR A 156 -16.47 -11.61 -5.73
CA TYR A 156 -17.45 -11.08 -4.79
C TYR A 156 -17.69 -12.02 -3.60
N ARG A 157 -17.83 -13.33 -3.86
CA ARG A 157 -17.93 -14.35 -2.80
C ARG A 157 -16.69 -14.40 -1.92
N MET A 158 -15.50 -14.25 -2.49
CA MET A 158 -14.26 -14.19 -1.69
C MET A 158 -14.23 -12.93 -0.82
N ALA A 159 -14.57 -11.76 -1.38
CA ALA A 159 -14.62 -10.49 -0.66
C ALA A 159 -15.64 -10.53 0.49
N LYS A 160 -16.78 -11.21 0.33
CA LYS A 160 -17.80 -11.38 1.36
C LYS A 160 -17.28 -12.02 2.65
N HIS A 161 -16.25 -12.87 2.58
CA HIS A 161 -15.67 -13.51 3.78
C HIS A 161 -14.70 -12.60 4.56
N VAL A 162 -14.35 -11.44 3.98
CA VAL A 162 -13.35 -10.52 4.53
C VAL A 162 -13.99 -9.18 4.90
N LEU A 163 -14.93 -8.70 4.09
CA LEU A 163 -15.66 -7.47 4.34
C LEU A 163 -16.73 -7.65 5.41
N ALA A 164 -16.96 -6.60 6.20
CA ALA A 164 -18.05 -6.55 7.16
C ALA A 164 -19.40 -6.62 6.43
N GLU A 165 -20.40 -7.25 7.06
CA GLU A 165 -21.75 -7.40 6.50
C GLU A 165 -22.35 -6.06 6.07
N LYS A 166 -22.21 -5.04 6.92
CA LYS A 166 -22.62 -3.65 6.63
C LYS A 166 -21.98 -3.07 5.37
N THR A 167 -20.70 -3.37 5.10
CA THR A 167 -20.02 -2.95 3.86
C THR A 167 -20.60 -3.67 2.65
N MET A 168 -20.92 -4.96 2.79
CA MET A 168 -21.52 -5.77 1.73
C MET A 168 -22.93 -5.29 1.36
N GLU A 169 -23.72 -4.87 2.34
CA GLU A 169 -25.06 -4.27 2.13
C GLU A 169 -25.00 -2.95 1.35
N ARG A 170 -23.85 -2.26 1.39
CA ARG A 170 -23.62 -1.00 0.66
C ARG A 170 -23.24 -1.22 -0.80
N VAL A 171 -23.01 -2.47 -1.24
CA VAL A 171 -22.67 -2.82 -2.63
C VAL A 171 -23.93 -2.93 -3.48
N GLU A 172 -23.97 -2.23 -4.61
CA GLU A 172 -25.04 -2.29 -5.59
C GLU A 172 -24.47 -2.53 -6.99
N PHE A 173 -24.90 -3.62 -7.63
CA PHE A 173 -24.55 -3.93 -9.01
C PHE A 173 -25.57 -3.26 -9.93
N LEU A 174 -25.10 -2.36 -10.79
CA LEU A 174 -25.94 -1.63 -11.73
C LEU A 174 -26.00 -2.35 -13.09
N GLY A 175 -27.18 -2.30 -13.72
CA GLY A 175 -27.42 -2.86 -15.05
C GLY A 175 -27.00 -1.93 -16.18
N ASP A 176 -27.55 -2.15 -17.38
CA ASP A 176 -27.18 -1.40 -18.59
C ASP A 176 -27.50 0.12 -18.49
N ASP A 177 -28.42 0.51 -17.61
CA ASP A 177 -28.80 1.89 -17.32
C ASP A 177 -27.89 2.57 -16.27
N TRP A 178 -26.73 1.97 -15.93
CA TRP A 178 -25.87 2.45 -14.85
C TRP A 178 -25.50 3.94 -14.95
N LYS A 179 -25.30 4.48 -16.17
CA LYS A 179 -25.03 5.92 -16.36
C LYS A 179 -26.18 6.80 -15.90
N ASP A 180 -27.42 6.39 -16.19
CA ASP A 180 -28.62 7.11 -15.78
C ASP A 180 -28.81 7.08 -14.27
N VAL A 181 -28.52 5.92 -13.66
CA VAL A 181 -28.51 5.77 -12.21
C VAL A 181 -27.47 6.69 -11.57
N LEU A 182 -26.21 6.66 -12.02
CA LEU A 182 -25.15 7.51 -11.45
C LEU A 182 -25.48 9.00 -11.56
N ARG A 183 -25.98 9.46 -12.72
CA ARG A 183 -26.42 10.86 -12.89
C ARG A 183 -27.52 11.26 -11.93
N ARG A 184 -28.52 10.39 -11.76
CA ARG A 184 -29.67 10.65 -10.89
C ARG A 184 -29.27 10.68 -9.41
N GLN A 185 -28.39 9.77 -8.99
CA GLN A 185 -27.98 9.65 -7.59
C GLN A 185 -26.92 10.68 -7.18
N LEU A 186 -25.94 10.95 -8.05
CA LEU A 186 -24.77 11.78 -7.70
C LEU A 186 -24.88 13.24 -8.20
N GLY A 187 -25.83 13.51 -9.09
CA GLY A 187 -25.92 14.76 -9.84
C GLY A 187 -25.05 14.71 -11.10
N GLU A 188 -25.66 14.95 -12.26
CA GLU A 188 -24.99 14.88 -13.56
C GLU A 188 -23.77 15.81 -13.63
N GLU A 189 -23.85 17.00 -13.04
CA GLU A 189 -22.79 17.99 -12.96
C GLU A 189 -21.58 17.56 -12.10
N ASN A 190 -21.75 16.54 -11.25
CA ASN A 190 -20.71 16.03 -10.37
C ASN A 190 -20.00 14.80 -10.94
N VAL A 191 -20.55 14.19 -11.99
CA VAL A 191 -20.04 12.98 -12.62
C VAL A 191 -19.24 13.33 -13.88
N LEU A 192 -18.05 12.73 -14.03
CA LEU A 192 -17.20 12.93 -15.20
C LEU A 192 -17.83 12.35 -16.49
N PRO A 193 -17.57 12.94 -17.68
CA PRO A 193 -18.20 12.51 -18.94
C PRO A 193 -18.04 11.03 -19.28
N HIS A 194 -16.90 10.42 -18.94
CA HIS A 194 -16.68 8.99 -19.16
C HIS A 194 -17.72 8.10 -18.44
N TRP A 195 -18.16 8.52 -17.24
CA TRP A 195 -19.18 7.83 -16.45
C TRP A 195 -20.59 8.42 -16.65
N GLY A 196 -20.78 9.19 -17.72
CA GLY A 196 -22.09 9.64 -18.19
C GLY A 196 -22.54 11.01 -17.70
N GLY A 197 -21.73 11.74 -16.93
CA GLY A 197 -22.10 13.07 -16.44
C GLY A 197 -21.65 14.24 -17.32
N THR A 198 -21.75 15.46 -16.79
CA THR A 198 -21.40 16.72 -17.45
C THR A 198 -20.33 17.52 -16.70
N LYS A 199 -19.67 16.92 -15.69
CA LYS A 199 -18.63 17.59 -14.92
C LYS A 199 -17.53 18.15 -15.84
N PRO A 200 -17.24 19.46 -15.78
CA PRO A 200 -16.18 20.07 -16.57
C PRO A 200 -14.81 19.45 -16.25
N ALA A 201 -14.10 18.99 -17.28
CA ALA A 201 -12.75 18.45 -17.16
C ALA A 201 -12.03 18.53 -18.51
N ASP A 202 -10.71 18.65 -18.48
CA ASP A 202 -9.87 18.69 -19.71
C ASP A 202 -9.98 17.41 -20.54
N LYS A 203 -10.33 16.28 -19.88
CA LYS A 203 -10.49 14.96 -20.49
C LYS A 203 -11.74 14.29 -19.91
N PRO A 204 -12.39 13.36 -20.64
CA PRO A 204 -13.58 12.66 -20.17
C PRO A 204 -13.42 11.93 -18.82
N THR A 205 -12.19 11.52 -18.48
CA THR A 205 -11.85 10.84 -17.22
C THR A 205 -11.24 11.77 -16.16
N GLY A 206 -11.10 13.07 -16.45
CA GLY A 206 -10.46 14.03 -15.55
C GLY A 206 -9.08 13.56 -15.07
N SER A 207 -8.88 13.58 -13.76
CA SER A 207 -7.67 13.10 -13.07
C SER A 207 -7.72 11.63 -12.65
N ILE A 208 -8.79 10.90 -12.98
CA ILE A 208 -8.90 9.47 -12.61
C ILE A 208 -7.86 8.68 -13.37
N ARG A 209 -7.05 7.91 -12.62
CA ARG A 209 -6.06 7.02 -13.22
C ARG A 209 -6.77 5.77 -13.73
N MET A 210 -6.81 5.61 -15.04
CA MET A 210 -7.51 4.49 -15.68
C MET A 210 -6.72 3.17 -15.64
N GLY A 211 -5.46 3.19 -15.20
CA GLY A 211 -4.57 2.03 -15.25
C GLY A 211 -4.40 1.52 -16.68
N GLY A 212 -4.45 0.20 -16.84
CA GLY A 212 -4.23 -0.49 -18.11
C GLY A 212 -2.87 -1.17 -18.19
N ASP A 213 -2.46 -1.52 -19.41
CA ASP A 213 -1.22 -2.22 -19.64
C ASP A 213 -0.01 -1.30 -19.40
N MET A 214 0.82 -1.66 -18.42
CA MET A 214 2.09 -1.01 -18.17
C MET A 214 3.05 -1.30 -19.33
N PRO A 215 3.67 -0.29 -19.99
CA PRO A 215 4.69 -0.52 -21.02
C PRO A 215 5.84 -1.42 -20.53
N ASP A 216 6.35 -2.30 -21.39
CA ASP A 216 7.41 -3.26 -21.03
C ASP A 216 8.66 -2.55 -20.50
N GLN A 217 9.07 -1.45 -21.13
CA GLN A 217 10.24 -0.67 -20.70
C GLN A 217 10.06 -0.14 -19.28
N LEU A 218 8.88 0.41 -18.96
CA LEU A 218 8.59 0.90 -17.61
C LEU A 218 8.58 -0.25 -16.60
N ARG A 219 8.05 -1.41 -16.97
CA ARG A 219 8.04 -2.61 -16.12
C ARG A 219 9.45 -3.06 -15.79
N ASP A 220 10.31 -3.17 -16.79
CA ASP A 220 11.68 -3.64 -16.64
C ASP A 220 12.53 -2.63 -15.84
N GLU A 221 12.32 -1.33 -16.05
CA GLU A 221 12.89 -0.26 -15.22
C GLU A 221 12.48 -0.39 -13.75
N LEU A 222 11.19 -0.59 -13.46
CA LEU A 222 10.73 -0.76 -12.09
C LEU A 222 11.32 -2.02 -11.45
N MET A 223 11.30 -3.16 -12.17
CA MET A 223 11.82 -4.43 -11.67
C MET A 223 13.34 -4.42 -11.43
N SER A 224 14.10 -3.68 -12.24
CA SER A 224 15.55 -3.51 -12.08
C SER A 224 15.91 -2.57 -10.94
N SER A 225 15.03 -1.65 -10.57
CA SER A 225 15.21 -0.75 -9.43
C SER A 225 14.98 -1.43 -8.06
N LEU A 226 14.42 -2.64 -8.04
CA LEU A 226 14.13 -3.35 -6.80
C LEU A 226 15.41 -3.82 -6.11
N LYS A 227 15.50 -3.57 -4.80
CA LYS A 227 16.59 -4.08 -3.96
C LYS A 227 16.59 -5.61 -3.94
N ARG A 228 17.75 -6.21 -4.19
CA ARG A 228 18.00 -7.65 -4.09
C ARG A 228 19.24 -7.88 -3.23
N ILE A 229 19.12 -8.77 -2.26
CA ILE A 229 20.22 -9.16 -1.38
C ILE A 229 20.53 -10.64 -1.62
N PRO A 230 21.79 -11.03 -1.86
CA PRO A 230 22.19 -12.42 -1.99
C PRO A 230 21.84 -13.23 -0.74
N GLU A 231 21.41 -14.48 -0.93
CA GLU A 231 20.90 -15.33 0.16
C GLU A 231 21.97 -15.62 1.22
N GLU A 232 23.25 -15.62 0.85
CA GLU A 232 24.37 -15.87 1.76
C GLU A 232 24.55 -14.76 2.80
N GLN A 233 23.96 -13.58 2.58
CA GLN A 233 23.98 -12.45 3.51
C GLN A 233 22.77 -12.47 4.47
N LEU A 234 21.79 -13.34 4.22
CA LEU A 234 20.53 -13.37 4.96
C LEU A 234 20.61 -14.35 6.13
N SER A 235 20.06 -13.93 7.26
CA SER A 235 19.73 -14.82 8.36
C SER A 235 18.38 -15.49 8.12
N SER A 236 18.12 -16.62 8.77
CA SER A 236 16.89 -17.39 8.59
C SER A 236 16.20 -17.64 9.93
N LEU A 237 14.88 -17.59 9.94
CA LEU A 237 14.05 -18.00 11.07
C LEU A 237 12.78 -18.71 10.59
N SER A 238 12.12 -19.42 11.50
CA SER A 238 10.83 -20.08 11.25
C SER A 238 9.82 -19.62 12.30
N VAL A 239 8.67 -19.12 11.84
CA VAL A 239 7.55 -18.73 12.69
C VAL A 239 6.46 -19.79 12.60
N SER A 240 6.33 -20.61 13.64
CA SER A 240 5.30 -21.66 13.71
C SER A 240 3.88 -21.08 13.55
N ALA A 241 2.95 -21.89 13.05
CA ALA A 241 1.54 -21.51 13.02
C ALA A 241 1.06 -21.09 14.42
N ARG A 242 0.23 -20.04 14.48
CA ARG A 242 -0.31 -19.46 15.72
C ARG A 242 0.71 -18.82 16.67
N ASN A 243 1.96 -18.63 16.24
CA ASN A 243 3.03 -18.04 17.06
C ASN A 243 3.59 -16.76 16.44
N ALA A 244 4.45 -16.08 17.19
CA ALA A 244 5.23 -14.94 16.71
C ALA A 244 6.70 -15.06 17.14
N VAL A 245 7.58 -14.42 16.37
CA VAL A 245 9.01 -14.29 16.67
C VAL A 245 9.37 -12.80 16.59
N SER A 246 10.13 -12.33 17.56
CA SER A 246 10.64 -10.97 17.62
C SER A 246 12.16 -10.96 17.57
N VAL A 247 12.71 -9.94 16.94
CA VAL A 247 14.15 -9.68 16.88
C VAL A 247 14.43 -8.32 17.49
N GLU A 248 15.10 -8.31 18.63
CA GLU A 248 15.50 -7.08 19.33
C GLU A 248 16.74 -6.49 18.67
N VAL A 249 16.72 -5.19 18.42
CA VAL A 249 17.79 -4.43 17.79
C VAL A 249 18.18 -3.28 18.71
N GLU A 250 19.39 -3.36 19.26
CA GLU A 250 19.96 -2.32 20.12
C GLU A 250 20.46 -1.14 19.30
N VAL A 251 19.83 0.02 19.48
CA VAL A 251 20.23 1.29 18.87
C VAL A 251 20.99 2.12 19.88
N THR A 252 22.28 2.36 19.61
CA THR A 252 23.19 3.03 20.54
C THR A 252 23.31 4.54 20.32
N ALA A 253 22.76 5.07 19.23
CA ALA A 253 22.76 6.48 18.90
C ALA A 253 21.39 6.93 18.38
N SER A 254 20.86 8.01 18.96
CA SER A 254 19.68 8.69 18.42
C SER A 254 19.98 9.21 17.00
N GLY A 255 19.00 9.07 16.11
CA GLY A 255 19.13 9.42 14.69
C GLY A 255 19.75 8.32 13.83
N SER A 256 20.16 7.18 14.40
CA SER A 256 20.58 6.01 13.62
C SER A 256 19.45 5.52 12.70
N VAL A 257 19.84 4.89 11.59
CA VAL A 257 18.90 4.34 10.61
C VAL A 257 18.82 2.83 10.78
N LEU A 258 17.62 2.34 11.15
CA LEU A 258 17.29 0.93 11.10
C LEU A 258 16.74 0.58 9.73
N SER A 259 17.43 -0.29 9.00
CA SER A 259 16.97 -0.84 7.73
C SER A 259 16.66 -2.32 7.84
N TRP A 260 15.64 -2.77 7.12
CA TRP A 260 15.29 -4.18 7.00
C TRP A 260 15.24 -4.63 5.55
N TYR A 261 15.45 -5.93 5.35
CA TYR A 261 15.11 -6.67 4.15
C TYR A 261 14.63 -8.06 4.59
N PHE A 262 13.52 -8.56 4.05
CA PHE A 262 13.12 -9.94 4.28
C PHE A 262 12.32 -10.54 3.13
N THR A 263 12.33 -11.88 3.08
CA THR A 263 11.41 -12.67 2.27
C THR A 263 10.75 -13.73 3.14
N VAL A 264 9.53 -14.09 2.78
CA VAL A 264 8.74 -15.19 3.32
C VAL A 264 8.61 -16.23 2.22
N LEU A 265 9.10 -17.45 2.47
CA LEU A 265 9.13 -18.53 1.47
C LEU A 265 7.74 -18.87 0.94
N SER A 266 6.69 -18.80 1.78
CA SER A 266 5.32 -19.06 1.35
C SER A 266 4.25 -18.32 2.14
N GLY A 267 3.27 -17.76 1.42
CA GLY A 267 2.14 -17.03 1.98
C GLY A 267 2.50 -15.61 2.44
N ASP A 268 1.99 -15.22 3.59
CA ASP A 268 2.18 -13.90 4.19
C ASP A 268 2.54 -13.99 5.69
N ILE A 269 3.07 -12.90 6.22
CA ILE A 269 3.41 -12.71 7.63
C ILE A 269 2.93 -11.32 8.08
N ASP A 270 2.43 -11.19 9.30
CA ASP A 270 2.24 -9.87 9.89
C ASP A 270 3.61 -9.32 10.34
N PHE A 271 3.97 -8.13 9.86
CA PHE A 271 5.25 -7.47 10.11
C PHE A 271 5.03 -6.05 10.65
N TRP A 272 5.74 -5.69 11.72
CA TRP A 272 5.80 -4.32 12.26
C TRP A 272 7.11 -4.11 13.03
N ILE A 273 7.38 -2.84 13.37
CA ILE A 273 8.51 -2.48 14.24
C ILE A 273 7.97 -1.62 15.38
N SER A 274 8.38 -1.93 16.61
CA SER A 274 8.01 -1.15 17.79
C SER A 274 9.22 -0.60 18.54
N TYR A 275 9.00 0.49 19.27
CA TYR A 275 9.91 1.01 20.28
C TYR A 275 9.11 1.18 21.58
N GLY A 276 9.48 0.42 22.62
CA GLY A 276 8.61 0.23 23.79
C GLY A 276 7.23 -0.29 23.37
N THR A 277 6.18 0.44 23.75
CA THR A 277 4.77 0.10 23.41
C THR A 277 4.27 0.75 22.13
N VAL A 278 5.11 1.52 21.42
CA VAL A 278 4.69 2.32 20.26
C VAL A 278 5.10 1.62 18.97
N GLU A 279 4.17 1.48 18.03
CA GLU A 279 4.48 1.08 16.66
C GLU A 279 5.18 2.23 15.92
N VAL A 280 6.45 2.03 15.58
CA VAL A 280 7.27 2.99 14.80
C VAL A 280 7.28 2.64 13.30
N TRP A 281 6.89 1.42 12.96
CA TRP A 281 6.50 1.01 11.61
C TRP A 281 5.19 0.22 11.71
N PRO A 282 4.16 0.56 10.90
CA PRO A 282 2.82 0.00 11.04
C PRO A 282 2.76 -1.50 10.78
N ARG A 283 1.82 -2.17 11.48
CA ARG A 283 1.52 -3.58 11.26
C ARG A 283 0.84 -3.84 9.93
N PHE A 284 1.55 -4.54 9.05
CA PHE A 284 1.05 -4.98 7.75
C PHE A 284 1.17 -6.48 7.57
N ARG A 285 0.16 -7.10 6.95
CA ARG A 285 0.24 -8.47 6.47
C ARG A 285 0.95 -8.51 5.12
N ILE A 286 2.22 -8.89 5.12
CA ILE A 286 3.10 -8.81 3.96
C ILE A 286 3.28 -10.19 3.35
N SER A 287 3.01 -10.30 2.04
CA SER A 287 3.52 -11.38 1.20
C SER A 287 4.71 -10.87 0.41
N THR A 288 5.75 -11.69 0.30
CA THR A 288 6.92 -11.40 -0.54
C THR A 288 7.01 -12.35 -1.73
N GLU A 289 5.88 -12.92 -2.17
CA GLU A 289 5.82 -13.83 -3.32
C GLU A 289 6.35 -13.19 -4.61
N PHE A 290 6.26 -11.86 -4.72
CA PHE A 290 6.69 -11.10 -5.89
C PHE A 290 7.96 -10.29 -5.66
N VAL A 291 8.02 -9.57 -4.55
CA VAL A 291 9.06 -8.61 -4.22
C VAL A 291 9.38 -8.76 -2.74
N ALA A 292 10.68 -8.82 -2.40
CA ALA A 292 11.13 -8.80 -1.01
C ALA A 292 10.65 -7.53 -0.30
N GLU A 293 10.35 -7.61 0.98
CA GLU A 293 10.01 -6.44 1.76
C GLU A 293 11.28 -5.80 2.31
N TYR A 294 11.42 -4.49 2.17
CA TYR A 294 12.59 -3.78 2.68
C TYR A 294 12.27 -2.32 2.92
N GLY A 295 12.92 -1.69 3.88
CA GLY A 295 12.67 -0.29 4.19
C GLY A 295 13.63 0.22 5.24
N GLU A 296 13.40 1.45 5.67
CA GLU A 296 14.19 2.09 6.70
C GLU A 296 13.32 3.02 7.55
N ILE A 297 13.70 3.15 8.82
CA ILE A 297 13.20 4.18 9.73
C ILE A 297 14.38 4.88 10.39
N VAL A 298 14.20 6.16 10.70
CA VAL A 298 15.12 6.90 11.57
C VAL A 298 14.71 6.63 13.01
N CYS A 299 15.61 6.04 13.79
CA CYS A 299 15.41 5.78 15.21
C CYS A 299 15.58 7.09 15.98
N ALA A 300 14.45 7.74 16.32
CA ALA A 300 14.46 9.01 17.03
C ALA A 300 15.16 8.93 18.40
N GLU A 301 15.04 7.79 19.08
CA GLU A 301 15.59 7.57 20.41
C GLU A 301 16.60 6.42 20.39
N LEU A 302 17.52 6.42 21.36
CA LEU A 302 18.38 5.26 21.62
C LEU A 302 17.61 4.22 22.43
N GLY A 303 18.01 2.95 22.30
CA GLY A 303 17.43 1.81 23.01
C GLY A 303 17.00 0.69 22.07
N THR A 304 16.17 -0.20 22.61
CA THR A 304 15.78 -1.44 21.92
C THR A 304 14.58 -1.21 21.00
N TYR A 305 14.80 -1.41 19.70
CA TYR A 305 13.74 -1.51 18.71
C TYR A 305 13.43 -2.99 18.48
N VAL A 306 12.15 -3.34 18.38
CA VAL A 306 11.73 -4.73 18.22
C VAL A 306 11.12 -4.92 16.84
N VAL A 307 11.70 -5.81 16.06
CA VAL A 307 11.19 -6.22 14.73
C VAL A 307 10.35 -7.48 14.91
N HIS A 308 9.08 -7.41 14.53
CA HIS A 308 8.11 -8.46 14.79
C HIS A 308 7.74 -9.22 13.52
N PHE A 309 7.72 -10.56 13.62
CA PHE A 309 7.18 -11.47 12.62
C PHE A 309 6.10 -12.35 13.27
N ASP A 310 4.84 -12.14 12.92
CA ASP A 310 3.69 -12.77 13.57
C ASP A 310 2.91 -13.64 12.57
N ASN A 311 2.75 -14.91 12.92
CA ASN A 311 2.00 -15.93 12.19
C ASN A 311 0.78 -16.42 13.00
N LYS A 312 0.20 -15.57 13.87
CA LYS A 312 -0.98 -15.90 14.68
C LYS A 312 -2.21 -16.19 13.83
N HIS A 313 -2.31 -15.61 12.64
CA HIS A 313 -3.35 -15.92 11.65
C HIS A 313 -3.14 -17.28 10.96
N GLY A 314 -1.91 -17.77 10.92
CA GLY A 314 -1.56 -19.06 10.34
C GLY A 314 -2.20 -20.22 11.09
N ARG A 315 -2.86 -21.13 10.36
CA ARG A 315 -3.58 -22.26 10.95
C ARG A 315 -2.79 -23.56 11.00
N VAL A 316 -1.95 -23.81 10.01
CA VAL A 316 -1.31 -25.12 9.78
C VAL A 316 0.19 -24.99 9.52
N TRP A 317 0.58 -24.07 8.65
CA TRP A 317 1.96 -24.00 8.15
C TRP A 317 2.79 -22.94 8.86
N SER A 318 4.03 -23.32 9.19
CA SER A 318 5.07 -22.38 9.60
C SER A 318 5.48 -21.45 8.46
N LYS A 319 5.98 -20.27 8.79
CA LYS A 319 6.53 -19.30 7.84
C LYS A 319 8.04 -19.31 7.96
N HIS A 320 8.72 -19.69 6.89
CA HIS A 320 10.17 -19.56 6.78
C HIS A 320 10.50 -18.17 6.25
N ILE A 321 11.28 -17.43 7.05
CA ILE A 321 11.63 -16.04 6.77
C ILE A 321 13.15 -15.95 6.64
N THR A 322 13.62 -15.39 5.53
CA THR A 322 15.02 -14.96 5.39
C THR A 322 15.06 -13.45 5.53
N TYR A 323 16.01 -12.91 6.29
CA TYR A 323 16.01 -11.50 6.65
C TYR A 323 17.43 -10.94 6.87
N LEU A 324 17.53 -9.61 6.79
CA LEU A 324 18.71 -8.82 7.09
C LEU A 324 18.27 -7.55 7.81
N LEU A 325 18.83 -7.30 8.98
CA LEU A 325 18.66 -6.06 9.74
C LEU A 325 19.99 -5.30 9.78
N LEU A 326 19.93 -4.01 9.49
CA LEU A 326 21.10 -3.13 9.47
C LEU A 326 20.85 -1.92 10.39
N ILE A 327 21.86 -1.52 11.15
CA ILE A 327 21.94 -0.19 11.78
C ILE A 327 23.06 0.58 11.10
N ASP A 328 22.72 1.74 10.52
CA ASP A 328 23.66 2.60 9.79
C ASP A 328 24.49 1.81 8.75
N GLY A 329 23.82 0.89 8.05
CA GLY A 329 24.41 0.03 7.02
C GLY A 329 25.21 -1.17 7.52
N ARG A 330 25.31 -1.39 8.84
CA ARG A 330 26.04 -2.51 9.44
C ARG A 330 25.08 -3.59 9.91
N GLN A 331 25.37 -4.85 9.56
CA GLN A 331 24.53 -5.98 9.94
C GLN A 331 24.50 -6.16 11.46
N VAL A 332 23.30 -6.31 11.99
CA VAL A 332 23.09 -6.63 13.40
C VAL A 332 22.89 -8.14 13.51
N HIS A 333 23.67 -8.77 14.38
CA HIS A 333 23.49 -10.17 14.72
C HIS A 333 22.65 -10.24 15.99
N CYS A 334 21.40 -10.69 15.84
CA CYS A 334 20.44 -10.74 16.94
C CYS A 334 19.93 -12.17 17.13
N SER A 335 19.70 -12.56 18.38
CA SER A 335 19.07 -13.84 18.70
C SER A 335 17.54 -13.69 18.64
N PRO A 336 16.84 -14.42 17.75
CA PRO A 336 15.38 -14.37 17.69
C PRO A 336 14.78 -14.89 18.99
N GLN A 337 13.76 -14.20 19.52
CA GLN A 337 13.00 -14.64 20.68
C GLN A 337 11.60 -15.11 20.22
N SER A 338 11.23 -16.33 20.59
CA SER A 338 9.89 -16.87 20.35
C SER A 338 8.95 -16.50 21.49
N SER A 339 7.77 -15.99 21.17
CA SER A 339 6.71 -15.66 22.14
C SER A 339 5.60 -16.69 22.17
#